data_AF-A0A5J5VNX5-F1
#
_entry.id   AF-A0A5J5VNX5-F1
#
_cell.length_a   1.000
_cell.length_b   1.000
_cell.length_c   1.000
_cell.angle_alpha   90.00
_cell.angle_beta   90.00
_cell.angle_gamma   90.00
#
_symmetry.space_group_name_H-M   'P 1'
#
loop_
_entity.id
_entity.type
_entity.pdbx_description
1 polymer ?
#
loop_
_entity_poly.entity_id
_entity_poly.type
_entity_poly.pdbx_seq_one_letter_code
_entity_poly.pdbx_strand_id
1 'polypeptide(L)'
;MGAGPVLGLLLSEMFPSRARAKAMSVCMAVHWMINSLVGLLFLRLLELLGPLVLNTIFATFCLLAVIFVKKNVFETKGKSLQDVEIALLPPV
;
A
#
# COMPACT_ATOMS: atom_id res chain seq x y z
N MET A 1 -9.14 -6.09 14.34
CA MET A 1 -9.50 -5.36 13.10
C MET A 1 -8.22 -5.15 12.32
N GLY A 2 -7.96 -5.97 11.29
CA GLY A 2 -6.67 -5.97 10.58
C GLY A 2 -6.46 -4.74 9.69
N ALA A 3 -5.25 -4.57 9.16
CA ALA A 3 -4.88 -3.45 8.28
C ALA A 3 -5.58 -3.45 6.89
N GLY A 4 -6.33 -4.50 6.56
CA GLY A 4 -6.99 -4.67 5.25
C GLY A 4 -8.00 -3.55 4.91
N PRO A 5 -9.00 -3.24 5.76
CA PRO A 5 -9.99 -2.20 5.47
C PRO A 5 -9.40 -0.77 5.51
N VAL A 6 -8.36 -0.58 6.34
CA VAL A 6 -7.73 0.73 6.55
C VAL A 6 -7.01 1.21 5.30
N LEU A 7 -6.31 0.31 4.60
CA LEU A 7 -5.65 0.64 3.32
C LEU A 7 -6.67 1.02 2.23
N GLY A 8 -7.78 0.30 2.14
CA GLY A 8 -8.84 0.60 1.17
C GLY A 8 -9.47 1.98 1.41
N LEU A 9 -9.71 2.33 2.67
CA LEU A 9 -10.23 3.64 3.08
C LEU A 9 -9.23 4.76 2.80
N LEU A 10 -7.97 4.62 3.23
CA LEU A 10 -6.92 5.61 2.99
C LEU A 10 -6.72 5.88 1.50
N LEU A 11 -6.68 4.84 0.65
CA LEU A 11 -6.57 5.02 -0.80
C LEU A 11 -7.78 5.77 -1.36
N SER A 12 -8.99 5.51 -0.85
CA SER A 12 -10.19 6.26 -1.27
C SER A 12 -10.14 7.74 -0.86
N GLU A 13 -9.50 8.06 0.27
CA GLU A 13 -9.35 9.43 0.78
C GLU A 13 -8.20 10.19 0.12
N MET A 14 -7.11 9.51 -0.25
CA MET A 14 -5.93 10.11 -0.86
C MET A 14 -6.11 10.49 -2.33
N PHE A 15 -7.01 9.81 -3.06
CA PHE A 15 -7.22 10.06 -4.48
C PHE A 15 -8.51 10.85 -4.77
N PRO A 16 -8.46 11.87 -5.66
CA PRO A 16 -9.64 12.60 -6.09
C PRO A 16 -10.62 11.66 -6.80
N SER A 17 -11.93 11.94 -6.65
CA SER A 17 -13.04 11.08 -7.09
C SER A 17 -12.92 10.59 -8.54
N ARG A 18 -12.41 11.44 -9.45
CA ARG A 18 -12.19 11.13 -10.87
C ARG A 18 -11.10 10.08 -11.14
N ALA A 19 -10.05 10.02 -10.31
CA ALA A 19 -8.91 9.14 -10.52
C ALA A 19 -8.94 7.90 -9.61
N ARG A 20 -9.73 7.94 -8.54
CA ARG A 20 -9.83 6.89 -7.51
C ARG A 20 -10.03 5.49 -8.09
N ALA A 21 -11.00 5.30 -8.98
CA ALA A 21 -11.30 3.99 -9.54
C ALA A 21 -10.11 3.40 -10.33
N LYS A 22 -9.39 4.23 -11.09
CA LYS A 22 -8.20 3.82 -11.84
C LYS A 22 -7.01 3.55 -10.94
N ALA A 23 -6.79 4.39 -9.92
CA ALA A 23 -5.71 4.19 -8.95
C ALA A 23 -5.92 2.88 -8.17
N MET A 24 -7.14 2.65 -7.67
CA MET A 24 -7.48 1.43 -6.93
C MET A 24 -7.35 0.17 -7.78
N SER A 25 -7.75 0.19 -9.06
CA SER A 25 -7.61 -0.99 -9.92
C SER A 25 -6.16 -1.35 -10.19
N VAL A 26 -5.28 -0.35 -10.39
CA VAL A 26 -3.83 -0.58 -10.54
C VAL A 26 -3.24 -1.13 -9.24
N CYS A 27 -3.56 -0.53 -8.08
CA CYS A 27 -3.10 -1.04 -6.78
C CYS A 27 -3.52 -2.50 -6.56
N MET A 28 -4.77 -2.83 -6.89
CA MET A 28 -5.30 -4.19 -6.71
C MET A 28 -4.67 -5.17 -7.69
N ALA A 29 -4.44 -4.76 -8.95
CA ALA A 29 -3.76 -5.59 -9.95
C ALA A 29 -2.32 -5.91 -9.51
N VAL A 30 -1.57 -4.91 -9.03
CA VAL A 30 -0.21 -5.09 -8.51
C VAL A 30 -0.23 -5.99 -7.26
N HIS A 31 -1.17 -5.77 -6.35
CA HIS A 31 -1.33 -6.61 -5.16
C HIS A 31 -1.52 -8.09 -5.52
N TRP A 32 -2.46 -8.38 -6.42
CA TRP A 32 -2.71 -9.75 -6.87
C TRP A 32 -1.51 -10.35 -7.60
N MET A 33 -0.85 -9.57 -8.46
CA MET A 33 0.35 -10.03 -9.18
C MET A 33 1.46 -10.45 -8.22
N ILE A 34 1.78 -9.61 -7.23
CA ILE A 34 2.80 -9.91 -6.22
C ILE A 34 2.37 -11.10 -5.37
N ASN A 35 1.10 -11.16 -4.94
CA ASN A 35 0.58 -12.28 -4.15
C ASN A 35 0.68 -13.60 -4.91
N SER A 36 0.34 -13.63 -6.20
CA SER A 36 0.48 -14.81 -7.05
C SER A 36 1.94 -15.23 -7.21
N LEU A 37 2.85 -14.29 -7.44
CA LEU A 37 4.29 -14.58 -7.55
C LEU A 37 4.85 -15.15 -6.23
N VAL A 38 4.50 -14.55 -5.09
CA VAL A 38 4.89 -15.07 -3.78
C VAL A 38 4.31 -16.46 -3.58
N GLY A 39 3.03 -16.69 -3.86
CA GLY A 39 2.41 -18.02 -3.74
C GLY A 39 3.12 -19.11 -4.56
N LEU A 40 3.55 -18.78 -5.78
CA LEU A 40 4.26 -19.72 -6.67
C LEU A 40 5.71 -19.98 -6.22
N LEU A 41 6.39 -18.96 -5.69
CA LEU A 41 7.81 -19.03 -5.36
C LEU A 41 8.09 -19.37 -3.90
N PHE A 42 7.10 -19.26 -3.01
CA PHE A 42 7.28 -19.36 -1.57
C PHE A 42 7.91 -20.68 -1.15
N LEU A 43 7.36 -21.82 -1.58
CA LEU A 43 7.90 -23.13 -1.21
C LEU A 43 9.32 -23.34 -1.73
N ARG A 44 9.59 -22.95 -2.98
CA ARG A 44 10.94 -23.04 -3.57
C ARG A 44 11.95 -22.17 -2.81
N LEU A 45 11.58 -20.94 -2.48
CA LEU A 45 12.44 -20.03 -1.70
C LEU A 45 12.62 -20.51 -0.26
N LEU A 46 11.58 -21.11 0.33
CA LEU A 46 11.63 -21.69 1.67
C LEU A 46 12.61 -22.87 1.74
N GLU A 47 12.62 -23.73 0.73
CA GLU A 47 13.57 -24.86 0.65
C GLU A 47 15.01 -24.39 0.44
N LEU A 48 15.22 -23.35 -0.39
CA LEU A 48 16.56 -22.85 -0.72
C LEU A 48 17.18 -21.98 0.39
N LEU A 49 16.39 -21.10 1.00
CA LEU A 49 16.88 -20.10 1.96
C LEU A 49 16.60 -20.48 3.41
N GLY A 50 15.67 -21.41 3.64
CA GLY A 50 15.18 -21.75 4.97
C GLY A 50 14.21 -20.71 5.54
N PRO A 51 13.44 -21.09 6.57
CA PRO A 51 12.39 -20.26 7.15
C PRO A 51 12.93 -18.98 7.79
N LEU A 52 14.10 -19.02 8.44
CA LEU A 52 14.65 -17.85 9.13
C LEU A 52 14.94 -16.72 8.14
N VAL A 53 15.73 -17.00 7.10
CA VAL A 53 16.13 -16.00 6.10
C VAL A 53 14.91 -15.48 5.33
N LEU A 54 14.02 -16.38 4.90
CA LEU A 54 12.82 -15.98 4.17
C LEU A 54 11.91 -15.07 5.01
N ASN A 55 11.66 -15.41 6.28
CA ASN A 55 10.87 -14.57 7.17
C ASN A 55 11.56 -13.23 7.49
N THR A 56 12.90 -13.20 7.63
CA THR A 56 13.62 -11.94 7.80
C THR A 56 13.47 -11.03 6.59
N ILE A 57 13.52 -11.56 5.37
CA ILE A 57 13.27 -10.78 4.14
C ILE A 57 11.87 -10.16 4.18
N PHE A 58 10.84 -10.94 4.48
CA PHE A 58 9.48 -10.41 4.62
C PHE A 58 9.37 -9.35 5.73
N ALA A 59 10.01 -9.58 6.87
CA ALA A 59 10.04 -8.61 7.97
C ALA A 59 10.71 -7.29 7.56
N THR A 60 11.79 -7.34 6.78
CA THR A 60 12.45 -6.15 6.23
C THR A 60 11.51 -5.38 5.29
N PHE A 61 10.79 -6.06 4.39
CA PHE A 61 9.79 -5.41 3.54
C PHE A 61 8.68 -4.75 4.35
N CYS A 62 8.19 -5.40 5.41
CA CYS A 62 7.22 -4.80 6.33
C CYS A 62 7.76 -3.54 6.99
N LEU A 63 9.02 -3.55 7.46
CA LEU A 63 9.65 -2.37 8.07
C LEU A 63 9.81 -1.22 7.06
N LEU A 64 10.23 -1.53 5.83
CA LEU A 64 10.32 -0.54 4.75
C LEU A 64 8.95 0.07 4.43
N ALA A 65 7.89 -0.74 4.42
CA ALA A 65 6.52 -0.26 4.24
C ALA A 65 6.11 0.70 5.35
N VAL A 66 6.43 0.41 6.61
CA VAL A 66 6.16 1.32 7.75
C VAL A 66 6.90 2.65 7.58
N ILE A 67 8.18 2.62 7.19
CA ILE A 67 8.97 3.83 6.94
C ILE A 67 8.38 4.64 5.78
N PHE A 68 7.99 3.96 4.70
CA PHE A 68 7.37 4.58 3.55
C PHE A 68 6.07 5.28 3.92
N VAL A 69 5.18 4.61 4.64
CA VAL A 69 3.91 5.17 5.11
C VAL A 69 4.18 6.39 6.00
N LYS A 70 5.06 6.26 7.00
CA LYS A 70 5.37 7.36 7.92
C LYS A 70 5.94 8.61 7.21
N LYS A 71 6.67 8.43 6.10
CA LYS A 71 7.29 9.54 5.36
C LYS A 71 6.40 10.14 4.27
N ASN A 72 5.65 9.30 3.54
CA ASN A 72 4.97 9.69 2.30
C ASN A 72 3.45 9.78 2.44
N VAL A 73 2.86 9.08 3.42
CA VAL A 73 1.43 9.15 3.68
C VAL A 73 1.23 10.22 4.75
N PHE A 74 0.73 11.37 4.32
CA PHE A 74 0.20 12.37 5.25
C PHE A 74 -1.09 11.83 5.87
N GLU A 75 -1.19 11.92 7.18
CA GLU A 75 -2.36 11.44 7.91
C GLU A 75 -3.59 12.29 7.52
N THR A 76 -4.51 11.71 6.74
CA THR A 76 -5.76 12.35 6.30
C THR A 76 -6.80 12.48 7.42
N LYS A 77 -6.53 11.86 8.57
CA LYS A 77 -7.43 11.79 9.71
C LYS A 77 -7.70 13.19 10.28
N GLY A 78 -8.90 13.71 10.03
CA GLY A 78 -9.36 14.99 10.55
C GLY A 78 -9.26 16.19 9.59
N LYS A 79 -8.88 15.99 8.32
CA LYS A 79 -9.00 17.02 7.28
C LYS A 79 -10.22 16.77 6.40
N SER A 80 -10.93 17.84 6.03
CA SER A 80 -12.05 17.73 5.10
C SER A 80 -11.53 17.34 3.70
N LEU A 81 -12.29 16.57 2.93
CA LEU A 81 -11.96 16.21 1.54
C LEU A 81 -11.71 17.47 0.67
N GLN A 82 -12.27 18.62 1.06
CA GLN A 82 -12.14 19.91 0.37
C GLN A 82 -10.75 20.55 0.57
N ASP A 83 -10.13 20.39 1.75
CA ASP A 83 -8.80 20.96 2.02
C ASP A 83 -7.68 20.25 1.25
N VAL A 84 -7.86 18.95 1.00
CA VAL A 84 -6.93 18.13 0.19
C VAL A 84 -7.06 18.49 -1.29
N GLU A 85 -8.27 18.76 -1.77
CA GLU A 85 -8.52 19.16 -3.16
C GLU A 85 -7.97 20.57 -3.47
N ILE A 86 -8.04 21.51 -2.52
CA ILE A 86 -7.47 22.86 -2.67
C ILE A 86 -5.94 22.85 -2.67
N ALA A 87 -5.30 21.98 -1.87
CA ALA A 87 -3.83 21.89 -1.81
C ALA A 87 -3.20 21.24 -3.07
N LEU A 88 -3.98 20.51 -3.86
CA LEU A 88 -3.54 19.81 -5.09
C LEU A 88 -3.76 20.64 -6.37
N LEU A 89 -4.44 21.78 -6.30
CA LEU A 89 -4.64 22.69 -7.43
C LEU A 89 -3.65 23.87 -7.36
N PRO A 90 -3.02 24.26 -8.49
CA PRO A 90 -2.18 25.45 -8.52
C PRO A 90 -3.03 26.72 -8.32
N PRO A 91 -2.49 27.76 -7.66
CA PRO A 91 -3.21 29.02 -7.49
C PRO A 91 -3.48 29.66 -8.87
N VAL A 92 -4.75 29.98 -9.11
CA VAL A 92 -5.18 30.88 -10.21
C VAL A 92 -4.92 32.32 -9.83
#